data_AF-A0A419NB02-F1
#
_entry.id   AF-A0A419NB02-F1
#
_cell.length_a   1.000
_cell.length_b   1.000
_cell.length_c   1.000
_cell.angle_alpha   90.00
_cell.angle_beta   90.00
_cell.angle_gamma   90.00
#
_symmetry.space_group_name_H-M   'P 1'
#
loop_
_entity.id
_entity.type
_entity.pdbx_description
1 polymer ?
#
loop_
_entity_poly.entity_id
_entity_poly.type
_entity_poly.pdbx_seq_one_letter_code
_entity_poly.pdbx_strand_id
1 'polypeptide(L)'
;MKKITIIVLASLGFPYYANAEKPSDGLYYSYWNYKSDGKIKEYSVLKNKPEKVSNKYILSKPGKYGGDDEIYIDIKNGAPTLYYSHANNESQSITRGWADARFVDNEIIISASTIITTSIKDDMKISKDNFVGDQFPGKKIPLERNEIVPFETINSNSFKVDCNKYLDINNYRGGDIPDYNESISGDKNLRQSYGGTVFINGEQLCALFLDDDIAPEIKNGWISFKKIN
;
A
#
# COMPACT_ATOMS: atom_id res chain seq x y z
N MET A 1 71.49 13.01 12.12
CA MET A 1 70.27 12.86 11.30
C MET A 1 69.12 12.45 12.21
N LYS A 2 68.15 13.34 12.46
CA LYS A 2 66.99 13.04 13.34
C LYS A 2 65.93 12.29 12.53
N LYS A 3 65.57 11.07 12.94
CA LYS A 3 64.46 10.31 12.36
C LYS A 3 63.15 10.82 12.95
N ILE A 4 62.31 11.41 12.11
CA ILE A 4 60.93 11.77 12.45
C ILE A 4 60.08 10.53 12.19
N THR A 5 59.43 10.02 13.24
CA THR A 5 58.46 8.93 13.13
C THR A 5 57.09 9.55 12.96
N ILE A 6 56.44 9.34 11.82
CA ILE A 6 55.06 9.77 11.56
C ILE A 6 54.15 8.65 12.05
N ILE A 7 53.32 8.93 13.06
CA ILE A 7 52.26 8.03 13.50
C ILE A 7 51.02 8.38 12.68
N VAL A 8 50.64 7.49 11.76
CA VAL A 8 49.37 7.60 11.02
C VAL A 8 48.28 6.97 11.90
N LEU A 9 47.44 7.81 12.52
CA LEU A 9 46.19 7.35 13.12
C LEU A 9 45.22 6.96 12.00
N ALA A 10 45.07 5.66 11.74
CA ALA A 10 43.99 5.15 10.94
C ALA A 10 42.69 5.23 11.76
N SER A 11 41.91 6.29 11.56
CA SER A 11 40.54 6.37 12.05
C SER A 11 39.70 5.35 11.28
N LEU A 12 39.55 4.15 11.85
CA LEU A 12 38.55 3.18 11.45
C LEU A 12 37.17 3.81 11.71
N GLY A 13 36.64 4.51 10.72
CA GLY A 13 35.24 4.88 10.67
C GLY A 13 34.43 3.60 10.57
N PHE A 14 33.95 3.08 11.69
CA PHE A 14 32.90 2.09 11.68
C PHE A 14 31.68 2.75 11.00
N PRO A 15 31.18 2.25 9.87
CA PRO A 15 29.87 2.66 9.42
C PRO A 15 28.89 2.22 10.51
N TYR A 16 28.39 3.18 11.28
CA TYR A 16 27.21 3.00 12.09
C TYR A 16 26.08 2.68 11.11
N TYR A 17 25.87 1.40 10.84
CA TYR A 17 24.60 0.92 10.32
C TYR A 17 23.59 1.16 11.43
N ALA A 18 23.01 2.36 11.45
CA ALA A 18 21.79 2.58 12.20
C ALA A 18 20.79 1.56 11.65
N ASN A 19 20.41 0.57 12.48
CA ASN A 19 19.27 -0.27 12.16
C ASN A 19 18.12 0.68 11.86
N ALA A 20 17.58 0.61 10.63
CA ALA A 20 16.45 1.41 10.25
C ALA A 20 15.36 1.19 11.30
N GLU A 21 14.87 2.28 11.90
CA GLU A 21 13.81 2.23 12.89
C GLU A 21 12.60 1.56 12.24
N LYS A 22 12.06 0.48 12.83
CA LYS A 22 10.85 -0.15 12.30
C LYS A 22 9.63 0.70 12.67
N PRO A 23 8.58 0.74 11.85
CA PRO A 23 7.31 1.36 12.24
C PRO A 23 6.82 0.78 13.57
N SER A 24 6.35 1.64 14.47
CA SER A 24 5.84 1.22 15.78
C SER A 24 4.45 0.59 15.68
N ASP A 25 4.05 -0.16 16.71
CA ASP A 25 2.70 -0.72 16.80
C ASP A 25 1.62 0.38 16.73
N GLY A 26 0.57 0.14 15.95
CA GLY A 26 -0.59 1.00 15.80
C GLY A 26 -1.17 0.97 14.39
N LEU A 27 -2.19 1.79 14.16
CA LEU A 27 -2.88 1.86 12.88
C LEU A 27 -2.30 2.96 12.01
N TYR A 28 -2.07 2.67 10.73
CA TYR A 28 -1.54 3.60 9.74
C TYR A 28 -2.52 3.74 8.57
N TYR A 29 -2.53 4.90 7.94
CA TYR A 29 -3.34 5.18 6.75
C TYR A 29 -2.50 5.75 5.61
N SER A 30 -2.82 5.34 4.39
CA SER A 30 -2.13 5.73 3.15
C SER A 30 -2.50 7.13 2.67
N TYR A 31 -1.50 7.94 2.35
CA TYR A 31 -1.64 9.24 1.69
C TYR A 31 -0.71 9.28 0.48
N TRP A 32 -1.24 9.51 -0.71
CA TRP A 32 -0.37 9.67 -1.89
C TRP A 32 0.22 11.06 -1.94
N ASN A 33 1.55 11.12 -1.99
CA ASN A 33 2.30 12.35 -2.00
C ASN A 33 3.15 12.46 -3.25
N TYR A 34 3.33 13.67 -3.73
CA TYR A 34 4.25 14.00 -4.79
C TYR A 34 4.92 15.34 -4.50
N LYS A 35 6.03 15.62 -5.17
CA LYS A 35 6.77 16.88 -5.01
C LYS A 35 6.55 17.76 -6.24
N SER A 36 6.10 18.98 -6.01
CA SER A 36 5.91 20.00 -7.05
C SER A 36 6.39 21.33 -6.51
N ASP A 37 7.31 21.98 -7.24
CA ASP A 37 7.95 23.24 -6.86
C ASP A 37 8.62 23.21 -5.47
N GLY A 38 9.26 22.07 -5.15
CA GLY A 38 9.91 21.88 -3.86
C GLY A 38 8.97 21.53 -2.70
N LYS A 39 7.65 21.63 -2.89
CA LYS A 39 6.63 21.39 -1.86
C LYS A 39 6.01 20.01 -2.02
N ILE A 40 5.74 19.34 -0.89
CA ILE A 40 4.98 18.09 -0.86
C ILE A 40 3.51 18.44 -1.04
N LYS A 41 2.86 17.78 -2.00
CA LYS A 41 1.42 17.89 -2.28
C LYS A 41 0.80 16.49 -2.19
N GLU A 42 -0.43 16.42 -1.70
CA GLU A 42 -1.22 15.20 -1.69
C GLU A 42 -1.99 15.07 -3.02
N TYR A 43 -1.93 13.91 -3.66
CA TYR A 43 -2.64 13.67 -4.92
C TYR A 43 -4.11 13.37 -4.67
N SER A 44 -4.99 14.03 -5.43
CA SER A 44 -6.43 14.04 -5.16
C SER A 44 -7.13 12.70 -5.35
N VAL A 45 -6.57 11.79 -6.17
CA VAL A 45 -7.14 10.47 -6.46
C VAL A 45 -7.01 9.48 -5.29
N LEU A 46 -6.16 9.79 -4.30
CA LEU A 46 -6.02 9.00 -3.07
C LEU A 46 -6.25 9.89 -1.84
N LYS A 47 -7.06 10.93 -2.01
CA LYS A 47 -7.33 11.96 -0.98
C LYS A 47 -8.48 11.58 -0.06
N ASN A 48 -8.80 10.28 0.03
CA ASN A 48 -9.71 9.83 1.05
C ASN A 48 -9.14 10.18 2.41
N LYS A 49 -10.02 10.66 3.28
CA LYS A 49 -9.70 10.88 4.68
C LYS A 49 -10.14 9.64 5.43
N PRO A 50 -9.36 9.17 6.42
CA PRO A 50 -9.77 8.00 7.16
C PRO A 50 -11.10 8.29 7.88
N GLU A 51 -12.11 7.47 7.59
CA GLU A 51 -13.48 7.63 8.10
C GLU A 51 -13.69 6.77 9.34
N LYS A 52 -14.46 7.29 10.31
CA LYS A 52 -14.90 6.53 11.49
C LYS A 52 -16.41 6.40 11.55
N VAL A 53 -16.88 5.20 11.85
CA VAL A 53 -18.26 4.91 12.24
C VAL A 53 -18.23 4.23 13.59
N SER A 54 -18.97 4.78 14.56
CA SER A 54 -19.01 4.25 15.94
C SER A 54 -17.62 4.02 16.54
N ASN A 55 -16.72 5.00 16.36
CA ASN A 55 -15.31 4.98 16.80
C ASN A 55 -14.40 3.90 16.17
N LYS A 56 -14.88 3.15 15.19
CA LYS A 56 -14.06 2.24 14.40
C LYS A 56 -13.76 2.86 13.04
N TYR A 57 -12.52 2.70 12.57
CA TYR A 57 -12.18 3.06 11.20
C TYR A 57 -12.88 2.13 10.22
N ILE A 58 -13.31 2.67 9.09
CA ILE A 58 -13.88 1.91 7.99
C ILE A 58 -13.08 2.12 6.71
N LEU A 59 -12.99 1.06 5.90
CA LEU A 59 -12.76 1.16 4.48
C LEU A 59 -13.90 1.99 3.90
N SER A 60 -13.53 3.14 3.37
CA SER A 60 -14.37 4.17 2.80
C SER A 60 -15.36 3.61 1.78
N LYS A 61 -16.47 4.34 1.67
CA LYS A 61 -17.50 4.05 0.68
C LYS A 61 -17.01 4.51 -0.69
N PRO A 62 -17.47 3.87 -1.77
CA PRO A 62 -17.21 4.37 -3.11
C PRO A 62 -17.71 5.80 -3.26
N GLY A 63 -16.82 6.68 -3.69
CA GLY A 63 -17.15 7.96 -4.27
C GLY A 63 -17.85 7.77 -5.61
N LYS A 64 -18.49 8.84 -6.09
CA LYS A 64 -19.34 8.83 -7.30
C LYS A 64 -18.57 8.50 -8.60
N TYR A 65 -17.23 8.53 -8.58
CA TYR A 65 -16.36 8.35 -9.73
C TYR A 65 -15.15 7.43 -9.46
N GLY A 66 -15.24 6.57 -8.44
CA GLY A 66 -14.27 5.51 -8.10
C GLY A 66 -12.79 5.92 -8.15
N GLY A 67 -12.40 6.82 -7.25
CA GLY A 67 -11.00 7.17 -7.00
C GLY A 67 -10.75 7.08 -5.51
N ASP A 68 -11.04 5.92 -4.95
CA ASP A 68 -11.18 5.71 -3.51
C ASP A 68 -10.27 4.60 -2.98
N ASP A 69 -9.23 4.29 -3.75
CA ASP A 69 -8.24 3.33 -3.33
C ASP A 69 -7.62 3.80 -2.01
N GLU A 70 -7.62 2.93 -1.02
CA GLU A 70 -7.06 3.22 0.29
C GLU A 70 -6.44 1.98 0.89
N ILE A 71 -5.41 2.20 1.71
CA ILE A 71 -4.73 1.14 2.43
C ILE A 71 -4.56 1.59 3.88
N TYR A 72 -5.05 0.77 4.80
CA TYR A 72 -4.69 0.80 6.20
C TYR A 72 -3.69 -0.31 6.51
N ILE A 73 -2.79 -0.04 7.46
CA ILE A 73 -1.86 -1.04 7.99
C ILE A 73 -1.97 -1.03 9.51
N ASP A 74 -2.49 -2.10 10.09
CA ASP A 74 -2.56 -2.32 11.53
C ASP A 74 -1.33 -3.13 11.97
N ILE A 75 -0.47 -2.54 12.79
CA ILE A 75 0.75 -3.19 13.29
C ILE A 75 0.54 -3.55 14.74
N LYS A 76 0.57 -4.85 15.05
CA LYS A 76 0.42 -5.39 16.41
C LYS A 76 1.55 -6.34 16.73
N ASN A 77 2.29 -6.08 17.81
CA ASN A 77 3.47 -6.85 18.21
C ASN A 77 4.49 -6.98 17.06
N GLY A 78 4.66 -5.91 16.27
CA GLY A 78 5.55 -5.91 15.10
C GLY A 78 5.07 -6.74 13.91
N ALA A 79 3.83 -7.24 13.90
CA ALA A 79 3.24 -7.94 12.76
C ALA A 79 2.21 -7.03 12.05
N PRO A 80 2.39 -6.72 10.75
CA PRO A 80 1.44 -5.92 9.98
C PRO A 80 0.30 -6.77 9.41
N THR A 81 -0.93 -6.27 9.54
CA THR A 81 -2.09 -6.69 8.74
C THR A 81 -2.56 -5.50 7.92
N LEU A 82 -2.64 -5.68 6.60
CA LEU A 82 -3.10 -4.67 5.66
C LEU A 82 -4.61 -4.83 5.46
N TYR A 83 -5.32 -3.71 5.33
CA TYR A 83 -6.72 -3.64 4.93
C TYR A 83 -6.81 -2.63 3.80
N TYR A 84 -7.51 -2.97 2.72
CA TYR A 84 -7.58 -2.11 1.55
C TYR A 84 -8.94 -2.17 0.88
N SER A 85 -9.26 -1.09 0.18
CA SER A 85 -10.42 -0.98 -0.69
C SER A 85 -9.94 -0.49 -2.03
N HIS A 86 -10.32 -1.19 -3.10
CA HIS A 86 -9.97 -0.86 -4.47
C HIS A 86 -11.22 -0.68 -5.30
N ALA A 87 -11.35 0.46 -5.99
CA ALA A 87 -12.45 0.73 -6.90
C ALA A 87 -12.08 0.34 -8.34
N ASN A 88 -13.01 -0.27 -9.06
CA ASN A 88 -12.87 -0.48 -10.50
C ASN A 88 -14.06 0.15 -11.23
N ASN A 89 -13.78 1.28 -11.88
CA ASN A 89 -14.79 2.09 -12.57
C ASN A 89 -15.37 1.40 -13.81
N GLU A 90 -14.55 0.65 -14.55
CA GLU A 90 -15.00 -0.01 -15.78
C GLU A 90 -16.06 -1.07 -15.47
N SER A 91 -15.81 -1.88 -14.44
CA SER A 91 -16.72 -2.95 -14.01
C SER A 91 -17.75 -2.51 -12.97
N GLN A 92 -17.71 -1.23 -12.54
CA GLN A 92 -18.61 -0.67 -11.52
C GLN A 92 -18.63 -1.49 -10.23
N SER A 93 -17.45 -1.92 -9.78
CA SER A 93 -17.29 -2.77 -8.60
C SER A 93 -16.25 -2.23 -7.63
N ILE A 94 -16.25 -2.81 -6.44
CA ILE A 94 -15.29 -2.54 -5.37
C ILE A 94 -14.81 -3.86 -4.84
N THR A 95 -13.50 -3.95 -4.65
CA THR A 95 -12.87 -5.05 -3.98
C THR A 95 -12.34 -4.56 -2.64
N ARG A 96 -12.81 -5.16 -1.55
CA ARG A 96 -12.20 -4.96 -0.24
C ARG A 96 -11.40 -6.19 0.12
N GLY A 97 -10.25 -5.99 0.73
CA GLY A 97 -9.45 -7.10 1.19
C GLY A 97 -8.66 -6.81 2.45
N TRP A 98 -8.13 -7.89 3.01
CA TRP A 98 -7.10 -7.83 4.03
C TRP A 98 -6.03 -8.87 3.75
N ALA A 99 -4.81 -8.59 4.21
CA ALA A 99 -3.67 -9.48 4.04
C ALA A 99 -2.79 -9.45 5.29
N ASP A 100 -2.50 -10.63 5.82
CA ASP A 100 -1.43 -10.76 6.81
C ASP A 100 -0.08 -10.62 6.10
N ALA A 101 0.83 -9.91 6.74
CA ALA A 101 2.15 -9.67 6.22
C ALA A 101 3.22 -9.79 7.30
N ARG A 102 4.48 -9.69 6.88
CA ARG A 102 5.63 -9.69 7.78
C ARG A 102 6.65 -8.66 7.35
N PHE A 103 7.33 -8.08 8.33
CA PHE A 103 8.51 -7.27 8.06
C PHE A 103 9.74 -8.16 7.87
N VAL A 104 10.43 -7.99 6.76
CA VAL A 104 11.78 -8.52 6.52
C VAL A 104 12.64 -7.32 6.16
N ASP A 105 13.61 -6.99 7.01
CA ASP A 105 14.41 -5.77 6.88
C ASP A 105 13.54 -4.52 6.65
N ASN A 106 13.66 -3.88 5.48
CA ASN A 106 12.91 -2.69 5.05
C ASN A 106 11.81 -3.03 4.03
N GLU A 107 11.24 -4.23 4.13
CA GLU A 107 10.22 -4.73 3.22
C GLU A 107 9.03 -5.30 4.00
N ILE A 108 7.82 -5.06 3.49
CA ILE A 108 6.60 -5.76 3.90
C ILE A 108 6.39 -6.88 2.87
N ILE A 109 6.28 -8.12 3.36
CA ILE A 109 6.11 -9.30 2.51
C ILE A 109 4.68 -9.82 2.66
N ILE A 110 3.96 -9.89 1.53
CA ILE A 110 2.58 -10.36 1.45
C ILE A 110 2.54 -11.62 0.58
N SER A 111 1.94 -12.69 1.07
CA SER A 111 1.88 -13.98 0.35
C SER A 111 0.47 -14.35 -0.12
N ALA A 112 -0.55 -13.76 0.48
CA ALA A 112 -1.95 -13.99 0.12
C ALA A 112 -2.80 -12.84 0.64
N SER A 113 -3.90 -12.59 -0.06
CA SER A 113 -4.96 -11.68 0.37
C SER A 113 -6.28 -12.44 0.53
N THR A 114 -7.17 -11.91 1.36
CA THR A 114 -8.57 -12.36 1.44
C THR A 114 -9.43 -11.21 0.94
N ILE A 115 -10.23 -11.46 -0.09
CA ILE A 115 -11.01 -10.41 -0.77
C ILE A 115 -12.51 -10.70 -0.77
N ILE A 116 -13.29 -9.64 -0.89
CA ILE A 116 -14.71 -9.65 -1.26
C ILE A 116 -14.90 -8.60 -2.35
N THR A 117 -15.55 -9.00 -3.44
CA THR A 117 -15.90 -8.10 -4.55
C THR A 117 -17.42 -7.93 -4.66
N THR A 118 -17.86 -6.68 -4.67
CA THR A 118 -19.28 -6.29 -4.74
C THR A 118 -19.51 -5.23 -5.80
N SER A 119 -20.73 -5.15 -6.34
CA SER A 119 -21.12 -4.02 -7.19
C SER A 119 -21.14 -2.71 -6.37
N ILE A 120 -20.78 -1.57 -6.97
CA ILE A 120 -20.85 -0.26 -6.30
C ILE A 120 -22.26 0.03 -5.77
N LYS A 121 -23.31 -0.45 -6.46
CA LYS A 121 -24.71 -0.24 -6.07
C LYS A 121 -25.07 -0.99 -4.79
N ASP A 122 -24.62 -2.23 -4.66
CA ASP A 122 -24.93 -3.07 -3.50
C ASP A 122 -24.08 -2.69 -2.28
N ASP A 123 -22.95 -2.05 -2.54
CA ASP A 123 -21.96 -1.68 -1.54
C ASP A 123 -22.30 -0.40 -0.72
N MET A 124 -23.43 0.25 -1.01
CA MET A 124 -23.80 1.51 -0.36
C MET A 124 -24.12 1.39 1.15
N LYS A 125 -24.15 0.17 1.71
CA LYS A 125 -24.45 -0.08 3.13
C LYS A 125 -23.16 -0.37 3.92
N ILE A 126 -23.08 0.18 5.13
CA ILE A 126 -22.00 -0.14 6.07
C ILE A 126 -22.17 -1.60 6.49
N SER A 127 -21.22 -2.45 6.07
CA SER A 127 -21.16 -3.86 6.43
C SER A 127 -20.05 -4.11 7.46
N LYS A 128 -20.07 -5.28 8.12
CA LYS A 128 -18.98 -5.69 9.01
C LYS A 128 -17.63 -5.79 8.27
N ASP A 129 -17.69 -6.07 6.97
CA ASP A 129 -16.54 -6.26 6.09
C ASP A 129 -15.90 -4.90 5.70
N ASN A 130 -16.48 -3.79 6.15
CA ASN A 130 -15.93 -2.45 5.95
C ASN A 130 -15.07 -2.01 7.14
N PHE A 131 -15.08 -2.67 8.30
CA PHE A 131 -14.32 -2.20 9.46
C PHE A 131 -12.85 -2.61 9.41
N VAL A 132 -11.97 -1.66 9.67
CA VAL A 132 -10.52 -1.90 9.78
C VAL A 132 -10.21 -2.54 11.14
N GLY A 133 -9.37 -3.58 11.13
CA GLY A 133 -8.98 -4.33 12.33
C GLY A 133 -9.82 -5.60 12.58
N ASP A 134 -10.92 -5.78 11.85
CA ASP A 134 -11.76 -6.99 11.90
C ASP A 134 -11.53 -7.80 10.60
N GLN A 135 -10.87 -8.96 10.69
CA GLN A 135 -10.68 -9.85 9.53
C GLN A 135 -12.02 -10.45 9.09
N PHE A 136 -12.53 -10.03 7.93
CA PHE A 136 -13.80 -10.51 7.39
C PHE A 136 -13.64 -11.78 6.55
N PRO A 137 -14.70 -12.62 6.46
CA PRO A 137 -14.67 -13.80 5.59
C PRO A 137 -14.70 -13.39 4.12
N GLY A 138 -13.84 -13.98 3.30
CA GLY A 138 -13.79 -13.71 1.86
C GLY A 138 -13.09 -14.83 1.09
N LYS A 139 -12.85 -14.61 -0.20
CA LYS A 139 -12.07 -15.53 -1.04
C LYS A 139 -10.58 -15.29 -0.78
N LYS A 140 -9.88 -16.34 -0.36
CA LYS A 140 -8.42 -16.29 -0.22
C LYS A 140 -7.75 -16.42 -1.60
N ILE A 141 -6.88 -15.48 -1.93
CA ILE A 141 -6.10 -15.41 -3.15
C ILE A 141 -4.62 -15.64 -2.78
N PRO A 142 -4.08 -16.85 -2.97
CA PRO A 142 -2.64 -17.07 -2.80
C PRO A 142 -1.88 -16.44 -3.97
N LEU A 143 -0.82 -15.69 -3.66
CA LEU A 143 0.07 -15.15 -4.67
C LEU A 143 1.09 -16.21 -5.09
N GLU A 144 1.29 -16.39 -6.40
CA GLU A 144 2.32 -17.32 -6.92
C GLU A 144 3.74 -16.92 -6.49
N ARG A 145 3.94 -15.62 -6.31
CA ARG A 145 5.15 -15.00 -5.75
C ARG A 145 4.71 -13.95 -4.73
N ASN A 146 5.48 -13.81 -3.66
CA ASN A 146 5.17 -12.77 -2.67
C ASN A 146 5.16 -11.39 -3.33
N GLU A 147 4.19 -10.56 -2.96
CA GLU A 147 4.25 -9.12 -3.18
C GLU A 147 5.21 -8.53 -2.14
N ILE A 148 6.23 -7.83 -2.62
CA ILE A 148 7.30 -7.23 -1.81
C ILE A 148 7.15 -5.72 -1.83
N VAL A 149 6.84 -5.14 -0.68
CA VAL A 149 6.59 -3.71 -0.56
C VAL A 149 7.77 -3.05 0.15
N PRO A 150 8.72 -2.44 -0.58
CA PRO A 150 9.84 -1.75 0.03
C PRO A 150 9.34 -0.47 0.72
N PHE A 151 9.78 -0.25 1.95
CA PHE A 151 9.47 0.97 2.69
C PHE A 151 10.71 1.67 3.22
N GLU A 152 10.57 2.96 3.50
CA GLU A 152 11.56 3.78 4.20
C GLU A 152 10.89 4.44 5.40
N THR A 153 11.39 4.15 6.60
CA THR A 153 10.91 4.79 7.82
C THR A 153 11.36 6.24 7.86
N ILE A 154 10.41 7.14 8.07
CA ILE A 154 10.68 8.58 8.27
C ILE A 154 10.85 8.85 9.77
N ASN A 155 10.00 8.23 10.60
CA ASN A 155 10.07 8.20 12.07
C ASN A 155 9.16 7.07 12.60
N SER A 156 9.15 6.83 13.91
CA SER A 156 8.31 5.81 14.55
C SER A 156 6.81 5.84 14.19
N ASN A 157 6.27 7.00 13.79
CA ASN A 157 4.86 7.21 13.45
C ASN A 157 4.61 7.41 11.95
N SER A 158 5.62 7.29 11.09
CA SER A 158 5.41 7.39 9.64
C SER A 158 6.51 6.75 8.82
N PHE A 159 6.11 6.16 7.70
CA PHE A 159 7.00 5.60 6.69
C PHE A 159 6.44 5.87 5.30
N LYS A 160 7.22 5.60 4.26
CA LYS A 160 6.80 5.76 2.87
C LYS A 160 7.13 4.53 2.03
N VAL A 161 6.34 4.32 0.98
CA VAL A 161 6.54 3.31 -0.06
C VAL A 161 6.73 4.05 -1.38
N ASP A 162 7.91 3.89 -1.98
CA ASP A 162 8.23 4.41 -3.31
C ASP A 162 7.66 3.45 -4.36
N CYS A 163 6.71 3.93 -5.15
CA CYS A 163 6.04 3.11 -6.16
C CYS A 163 6.97 2.72 -7.32
N ASN A 164 7.98 3.53 -7.68
CA ASN A 164 8.97 3.10 -8.68
C ASN A 164 9.71 1.87 -8.18
N LYS A 165 10.23 1.94 -6.95
CA LYS A 165 10.99 0.84 -6.36
C LYS A 165 10.13 -0.41 -6.17
N TYR A 166 8.88 -0.23 -5.76
CA TYR A 166 7.92 -1.32 -5.64
C TYR A 166 7.65 -2.00 -7.00
N LEU A 167 7.40 -1.22 -8.07
CA LEU A 167 7.18 -1.78 -9.41
C LEU A 167 8.40 -2.56 -9.94
N ASP A 168 9.60 -2.05 -9.67
CA ASP A 168 10.84 -2.68 -10.13
C ASP A 168 11.12 -4.00 -9.38
N ILE A 169 10.99 -4.00 -8.03
CA ILE A 169 11.24 -5.20 -7.21
C ILE A 169 10.29 -6.34 -7.56
N ASN A 170 9.02 -6.02 -7.84
CA ASN A 170 8.03 -7.02 -8.20
C ASN A 170 7.99 -7.32 -9.70
N ASN A 171 8.83 -6.67 -10.51
CA ASN A 171 8.92 -6.83 -11.97
C ASN A 171 7.60 -6.54 -12.71
N TYR A 172 6.83 -5.54 -12.26
CA TYR A 172 5.53 -5.19 -12.87
C TYR A 172 5.63 -4.22 -14.05
N ARG A 173 6.78 -3.59 -14.29
CA ARG A 173 6.97 -2.71 -15.47
C ARG A 173 7.08 -3.46 -16.79
N GLY A 174 7.66 -4.64 -16.76
CA GLY A 174 7.92 -5.46 -17.94
C GLY A 174 7.41 -6.89 -17.82
N GLY A 175 6.62 -7.17 -16.78
CA GLY A 175 6.03 -8.47 -16.49
C GLY A 175 4.57 -8.34 -16.09
N ASP A 176 3.93 -9.48 -15.90
CA ASP A 176 2.49 -9.54 -15.61
C ASP A 176 2.21 -9.16 -14.16
N ILE A 177 1.17 -8.35 -13.95
CA ILE A 177 0.56 -8.13 -12.64
C ILE A 177 -0.32 -9.35 -12.34
N PRO A 178 -0.18 -10.02 -11.18
CA PRO A 178 -0.99 -11.18 -10.82
C PRO A 178 -2.48 -10.88 -10.89
N ASP A 179 -3.16 -11.44 -11.86
CA ASP A 179 -4.57 -11.22 -12.12
C ASP A 179 -5.41 -12.46 -11.80
N TYR A 180 -6.50 -12.27 -11.07
CA TYR A 180 -7.41 -13.33 -10.65
C TYR A 180 -8.83 -13.02 -11.09
N ASN A 181 -9.45 -14.00 -11.76
CA ASN A 181 -10.85 -13.92 -12.08
C ASN A 181 -11.72 -14.17 -10.83
N GLU A 182 -12.59 -13.20 -10.52
CA GLU A 182 -13.62 -13.34 -9.50
C GLU A 182 -15.02 -13.06 -10.07
N SER A 183 -16.01 -13.79 -9.58
CA SER A 183 -17.43 -13.50 -9.85
C SER A 183 -17.90 -12.44 -8.87
N ILE A 184 -18.50 -11.36 -9.37
CA ILE A 184 -19.10 -10.33 -8.52
C ILE A 184 -20.22 -10.96 -7.70
N SER A 185 -20.23 -10.73 -6.38
CA SER A 185 -21.29 -11.23 -5.50
C SER A 185 -22.66 -10.76 -5.99
N GLY A 186 -23.43 -11.67 -6.60
CA GLY A 186 -24.77 -11.41 -7.14
C GLY A 186 -24.93 -11.67 -8.64
N ASP A 187 -23.85 -11.70 -9.42
CA ASP A 187 -23.90 -11.98 -10.86
C ASP A 187 -22.76 -12.92 -11.29
N LYS A 188 -23.11 -14.18 -11.57
CA LYS A 188 -22.16 -15.22 -12.00
C LYS A 188 -21.63 -15.01 -13.42
N ASN A 189 -22.26 -14.14 -14.21
CA ASN A 189 -21.87 -13.87 -15.60
C ASN A 189 -20.90 -12.69 -15.71
N LEU A 190 -20.77 -11.87 -14.66
CA LEU A 190 -19.74 -10.84 -14.56
C LEU A 190 -18.48 -11.45 -13.93
N ARG A 191 -17.48 -11.69 -14.78
CA ARG A 191 -16.12 -12.05 -14.37
C ARG A 191 -15.28 -10.78 -14.38
N GLN A 192 -14.66 -10.50 -13.26
CA GLN A 192 -13.74 -9.39 -13.14
C GLN A 192 -12.33 -9.92 -12.92
N SER A 193 -11.42 -9.39 -13.74
CA SER A 193 -9.99 -9.42 -13.54
C SER A 193 -9.65 -8.48 -12.39
N TYR A 194 -9.01 -9.02 -11.35
CA TYR A 194 -8.56 -8.27 -10.20
C TYR A 194 -7.11 -8.62 -9.87
N GLY A 195 -6.28 -7.59 -9.72
CA GLY A 195 -4.92 -7.72 -9.26
C GLY A 195 -4.91 -8.25 -7.83
N GLY A 196 -4.46 -9.49 -7.59
CA GLY A 196 -4.48 -10.09 -6.24
C GLY A 196 -3.58 -9.37 -5.21
N THR A 197 -2.88 -8.34 -5.66
CA THR A 197 -1.95 -7.47 -4.96
C THR A 197 -2.65 -6.35 -4.17
N VAL A 198 -1.98 -5.86 -3.14
CA VAL A 198 -2.48 -4.77 -2.28
C VAL A 198 -2.11 -3.39 -2.82
N PHE A 199 -0.94 -3.22 -3.44
CA PHE A 199 -0.42 -1.90 -3.84
C PHE A 199 -0.63 -1.57 -5.33
N ILE A 200 -1.22 -2.49 -6.09
CA ILE A 200 -1.64 -2.32 -7.48
C ILE A 200 -3.08 -2.77 -7.65
N ASN A 201 -3.86 -1.93 -8.32
CA ASN A 201 -5.15 -2.30 -8.89
C ASN A 201 -5.41 -1.45 -10.14
N GLY A 202 -5.54 -2.11 -11.30
CA GLY A 202 -5.88 -1.45 -12.57
C GLY A 202 -5.00 -0.22 -12.84
N GLU A 203 -5.61 0.96 -12.90
CA GLU A 203 -4.96 2.26 -13.16
C GLU A 203 -4.63 3.07 -11.88
N GLN A 204 -4.80 2.49 -10.69
CA GLN A 204 -4.73 3.22 -9.41
C GLN A 204 -3.54 2.77 -8.53
N LEU A 205 -3.28 3.53 -7.44
CA LEU A 205 -2.12 3.35 -6.57
C LEU A 205 -0.79 3.34 -7.35
N CYS A 206 0.09 2.37 -7.11
CA CYS A 206 1.37 2.29 -7.82
C CYS A 206 1.20 2.02 -9.32
N ALA A 207 0.01 1.62 -9.80
CA ALA A 207 -0.23 1.45 -11.22
C ALA A 207 -0.30 2.77 -12.00
N LEU A 208 -0.54 3.91 -11.34
CA LEU A 208 -0.48 5.25 -11.96
C LEU A 208 0.88 5.57 -12.61
N PHE A 209 1.94 4.87 -12.19
CA PHE A 209 3.27 4.99 -12.77
C PHE A 209 3.43 4.26 -14.11
N LEU A 210 2.47 3.42 -14.47
CA LEU A 210 2.41 2.71 -15.75
C LEU A 210 1.59 3.48 -16.79
N ASP A 211 0.77 4.45 -16.37
CA ASP A 211 -0.02 5.30 -17.26
C ASP A 211 0.85 6.41 -17.87
N ASP A 212 0.89 6.49 -19.20
CA ASP A 212 1.69 7.49 -19.91
C ASP A 212 1.15 8.92 -19.78
N ASP A 213 -0.16 9.10 -19.55
CA ASP A 213 -0.85 10.40 -19.57
C ASP A 213 -0.75 11.18 -18.24
N ILE A 214 -0.21 10.57 -17.19
CA ILE A 214 -0.02 11.21 -15.89
C ILE A 214 1.17 12.18 -15.90
N ALA A 215 1.02 13.33 -15.23
CA ALA A 215 2.09 14.33 -15.15
C ALA A 215 3.37 13.74 -14.50
N PRO A 216 4.58 14.03 -15.03
CA PRO A 216 5.83 13.45 -14.52
C PRO A 216 6.07 13.67 -13.03
N GLU A 217 5.62 14.77 -12.45
CA GLU A 217 5.76 15.03 -11.01
C GLU A 217 4.94 14.04 -10.17
N ILE A 218 3.77 13.64 -10.66
CA ILE A 218 2.90 12.64 -10.02
C ILE A 218 3.51 11.24 -10.17
N LYS A 219 4.13 10.94 -11.33
CA LYS A 219 4.94 9.74 -11.59
C LYS A 219 6.26 9.69 -10.80
N ASN A 220 6.54 10.65 -9.94
CA ASN A 220 7.66 10.59 -8.99
C ASN A 220 7.16 10.66 -7.54
N GLY A 221 5.88 10.36 -7.34
CA GLY A 221 5.24 10.31 -6.04
C GLY A 221 5.59 9.08 -5.20
N TRP A 222 4.98 8.99 -4.04
CA TRP A 222 5.10 7.87 -3.12
C TRP A 222 3.86 7.79 -2.23
N ILE A 223 3.60 6.61 -1.68
CA ILE A 223 2.56 6.44 -0.66
C ILE A 223 3.21 6.72 0.69
N SER A 224 2.66 7.64 1.47
CA SER A 224 3.05 7.86 2.87
C SER A 224 2.06 7.21 3.79
N PHE A 225 2.54 6.40 4.72
CA PHE A 225 1.76 5.85 5.80
C PHE A 225 1.99 6.66 7.05
N LYS A 226 0.93 7.27 7.58
CA LYS A 226 0.98 8.06 8.82
C LYS A 226 0.15 7.33 9.86
N LYS A 227 0.67 7.22 11.08
CA LYS A 227 -0.04 6.63 12.22
C LYS A 227 -1.26 7.47 12.56
N ILE A 228 -2.39 6.80 12.80
CA ILE A 228 -3.69 7.38 13.13
C ILE A 228 -4.20 6.79 14.44
N ASN A 229 -4.87 7.63 15.25
CA ASN A 229 -5.33 7.32 16.61
C ASN A 229 -6.76 6.79 16.64
#